data_AF-A0A1W9LY20-F1
#
_entry.id   AF-A0A1W9LY20-F1
#
_cell.length_a   1.000
_cell.length_b   1.000
_cell.length_c   1.000
_cell.angle_alpha   90.00
_cell.angle_beta   90.00
_cell.angle_gamma   90.00
#
_symmetry.space_group_name_H-M   'P 1'
#
loop_
_entity.id
_entity.type
_entity.pdbx_description
1 polymer ?
#
loop_
_entity_poly.entity_id
_entity_poly.type
_entity_poly.pdbx_seq_one_letter_code
_entity_poly.pdbx_strand_id
1 'polypeptide(L)'
;MEYAEHCAIPPQRGRSDFLRRHQRYGEIMRYLCALLVMLCWGLAFVPSAESWNLDGQERDRQAAVEAYEQSFEALHAWVETTMLECKTAVSLWQVSMALGSDGPARLDAGPDKVTTCIAQNRVEMYRRLGNLQAAPANIRTYPSTALQNYVDLAEGIFVNFLPRPLAGRVEDGGEYDQRFSRMEQALRASAEVVRERIRMMRR
;
A
#
# COMPACT_ATOMS: atom_id res chain seq x y z
N MET A 1 -62.10 -25.65 -47.85
CA MET A 1 -61.70 -26.25 -46.56
C MET A 1 -60.28 -25.75 -46.33
N GLU A 2 -60.17 -24.57 -45.70
CA GLU A 2 -59.69 -24.39 -44.30
C GLU A 2 -58.17 -24.65 -44.27
N TYR A 3 -57.27 -23.68 -44.06
CA TYR A 3 -57.09 -22.84 -42.87
C TYR A 3 -56.45 -21.48 -43.23
N ALA A 4 -57.10 -20.37 -42.90
CA ALA A 4 -56.51 -19.03 -42.89
C ALA A 4 -57.07 -18.21 -41.72
N GLU A 5 -57.13 -18.82 -40.54
CA GLU A 5 -57.32 -18.11 -39.27
C GLU A 5 -55.97 -18.10 -38.57
N HIS A 6 -55.30 -16.95 -38.52
CA HIS A 6 -54.38 -16.48 -37.45
C HIS A 6 -53.58 -15.22 -37.89
N CYS A 7 -54.24 -14.26 -38.53
CA CYS A 7 -53.69 -12.90 -38.70
C CYS A 7 -54.75 -11.86 -38.32
N ALA A 8 -55.24 -11.91 -37.09
CA ALA A 8 -56.01 -10.81 -36.51
C ALA A 8 -55.05 -9.70 -36.05
N ILE A 9 -55.00 -8.61 -36.82
CA ILE A 9 -54.35 -7.35 -36.45
C ILE A 9 -55.13 -6.75 -35.27
N PRO A 10 -54.50 -6.43 -34.12
CA PRO A 10 -55.22 -5.86 -32.98
C PRO A 10 -55.73 -4.43 -33.26
N PRO A 11 -56.84 -4.02 -32.62
CA PRO A 11 -57.58 -2.80 -32.94
C PRO A 11 -56.80 -1.50 -32.65
N GLN A 12 -57.04 -0.48 -33.49
CA GLN A 12 -56.28 0.77 -33.60
C GLN A 12 -56.27 1.72 -32.37
N ARG A 13 -56.78 1.33 -31.20
CA ARG A 13 -56.84 2.23 -30.02
C ARG A 13 -55.54 2.34 -29.22
N GLY A 14 -54.54 1.51 -29.47
CA GLY A 14 -53.22 1.58 -28.80
C GLY A 14 -52.11 2.29 -29.59
N ARG A 15 -52.35 2.62 -30.87
CA ARG A 15 -51.29 3.12 -31.77
C ARG A 15 -50.92 4.59 -31.50
N SER A 16 -51.86 5.39 -31.03
CA SER A 16 -51.63 6.81 -30.70
C SER A 16 -50.77 6.99 -29.45
N ASP A 17 -50.97 6.19 -28.41
CA ASP A 17 -50.18 6.29 -27.16
C ASP A 17 -48.78 5.71 -27.31
N PHE A 18 -48.62 4.69 -28.16
CA PHE A 18 -47.33 4.12 -28.52
C PHE A 18 -46.49 5.11 -29.34
N LEU A 19 -47.09 5.75 -30.35
CA LEU A 19 -46.40 6.78 -31.17
C LEU A 19 -46.07 8.04 -30.36
N ARG A 20 -46.95 8.46 -29.43
CA ARG A 20 -46.71 9.63 -28.57
C ARG A 20 -45.62 9.37 -27.52
N ARG A 21 -45.49 8.13 -27.01
CA ARG A 21 -44.33 7.70 -26.20
C ARG A 21 -43.05 7.63 -27.03
N HIS A 22 -43.08 7.07 -28.24
CA HIS A 22 -41.90 6.98 -29.11
C HIS A 22 -41.42 8.32 -29.69
N GLN A 23 -42.30 9.28 -29.94
CA GLN A 23 -41.90 10.65 -30.28
C GLN A 23 -41.15 11.34 -29.13
N ARG A 24 -41.62 11.18 -27.88
CA ARG A 24 -40.89 11.69 -26.71
C ARG A 24 -39.52 11.02 -26.56
N TYR A 25 -39.40 9.72 -26.81
CA TYR A 25 -38.09 9.06 -26.84
C TYR A 25 -37.18 9.60 -27.96
N GLY A 26 -37.74 9.95 -29.13
CA GLY A 26 -36.99 10.58 -30.21
C GLY A 26 -36.48 11.99 -29.87
N GLU A 27 -37.28 12.79 -29.19
CA GLU A 27 -36.86 14.10 -28.68
C GLU A 27 -35.83 13.96 -27.56
N ILE A 28 -36.06 13.08 -26.58
CA ILE A 28 -35.11 12.78 -25.50
C ILE A 28 -33.78 12.26 -26.06
N MET A 29 -33.80 11.39 -27.06
CA MET A 29 -32.57 10.89 -27.71
C MET A 29 -31.88 11.98 -28.53
N ARG A 30 -32.62 12.89 -29.17
CA ARG A 30 -32.03 14.08 -29.82
C ARG A 30 -31.34 14.99 -28.81
N TYR A 31 -31.97 15.24 -27.66
CA TYR A 31 -31.36 16.03 -26.59
C TYR A 31 -30.16 15.32 -25.97
N LEU A 32 -30.23 14.02 -25.72
CA LEU A 32 -29.09 13.21 -25.25
C LEU A 32 -27.94 13.24 -26.25
N CYS A 33 -28.20 13.05 -27.55
CA CYS A 33 -27.17 13.17 -28.58
C CYS A 33 -26.60 14.60 -28.66
N ALA A 34 -27.43 15.64 -28.55
CA ALA A 34 -26.95 17.02 -28.52
C ALA A 34 -26.10 17.32 -27.28
N LEU A 35 -26.47 16.78 -26.11
CA LEU A 35 -25.70 16.88 -24.86
C LEU A 35 -24.38 16.11 -24.95
N LEU A 36 -24.39 14.92 -25.57
CA LEU A 36 -23.19 14.12 -25.82
C LEU A 36 -22.26 14.82 -26.82
N VAL A 37 -22.81 15.42 -27.87
CA VAL A 37 -22.01 16.22 -28.83
C VAL A 37 -21.45 17.48 -28.14
N MET A 38 -22.21 18.19 -27.30
CA MET A 38 -21.66 19.31 -26.52
C MET A 38 -20.57 18.86 -25.53
N LEU A 39 -20.73 17.71 -24.86
CA LEU A 39 -19.71 17.13 -23.97
C LEU A 39 -18.46 16.72 -24.76
N CYS A 40 -18.62 16.07 -25.92
CA CYS A 40 -17.53 15.69 -26.78
C CYS A 40 -16.81 16.89 -27.40
N TRP A 41 -17.52 17.97 -27.75
CA TRP A 41 -16.92 19.21 -28.25
C TRP A 41 -16.26 20.04 -27.15
N GLY A 42 -16.78 20.01 -25.92
CA GLY A 42 -16.12 20.58 -24.75
C GLY A 42 -14.83 19.84 -24.34
N LEU A 43 -14.73 18.55 -24.66
CA LEU A 43 -13.52 17.73 -24.48
C LEU A 43 -12.52 17.86 -25.65
N ALA A 44 -12.97 18.23 -26.85
CA ALA A 44 -12.11 18.42 -28.02
C ALA A 44 -11.52 19.84 -28.14
N PHE A 45 -12.02 20.80 -27.35
CA PHE A 45 -11.43 22.14 -27.18
C PHE A 45 -10.65 22.27 -25.87
N VAL A 46 -9.95 21.21 -25.46
CA VAL A 46 -8.67 21.44 -24.78
C VAL A 46 -7.76 22.02 -25.87
N PRO A 47 -7.37 23.30 -25.82
CA PRO A 47 -6.38 23.78 -26.78
C PRO A 47 -5.18 22.86 -26.67
N SER A 48 -4.62 22.36 -27.77
CA SER A 48 -3.25 21.85 -27.82
C SER A 48 -2.36 22.90 -27.15
N ALA A 49 -1.91 22.87 -25.91
CA ALA A 49 -1.50 21.84 -24.99
C ALA A 49 -0.30 20.99 -25.37
N GLU A 50 0.06 20.89 -26.65
CA GLU A 50 1.26 20.18 -27.08
C GLU A 50 2.53 21.03 -27.06
N SER A 51 2.54 22.09 -26.25
CA SER A 51 3.77 22.64 -25.67
C SER A 51 3.67 22.77 -24.15
N TRP A 52 2.82 21.94 -23.51
CA TRP A 52 2.83 21.81 -22.06
C TRP A 52 4.26 21.53 -21.64
N ASN A 53 4.65 22.22 -20.59
CA ASN A 53 5.98 22.29 -20.02
C ASN A 53 6.42 20.88 -19.57
N LEU A 54 6.78 20.02 -20.53
CA LEU A 54 7.27 18.66 -20.33
C LEU A 54 8.49 18.71 -19.41
N ASP A 55 9.28 19.78 -19.53
CA ASP A 55 10.40 20.06 -18.64
C ASP A 55 9.95 20.36 -17.19
N GLY A 56 8.85 21.10 -17.01
CA GLY A 56 8.26 21.35 -15.68
C GLY A 56 7.63 20.10 -15.07
N GLN A 57 6.89 19.33 -15.88
CA GLN A 57 6.24 18.09 -15.44
C GLN A 57 7.27 16.99 -15.13
N GLU A 58 8.36 16.89 -15.88
CA GLU A 58 9.44 15.94 -15.62
C GLU A 58 10.25 16.36 -14.37
N ARG A 59 10.49 17.65 -14.16
CA ARG A 59 11.10 18.14 -12.91
C ARG A 59 10.23 17.84 -11.69
N ASP A 60 8.92 18.09 -11.77
CA ASP A 60 7.99 17.78 -10.68
C ASP A 60 7.91 16.27 -10.42
N ARG A 61 7.97 15.44 -11.48
CA ARG A 61 8.06 13.98 -11.37
C ARG A 61 9.34 13.54 -10.67
N GLN A 62 10.49 14.08 -11.07
CA GLN A 62 11.79 13.75 -10.48
C GLN A 62 11.85 14.16 -9.00
N ALA A 63 11.36 15.36 -8.67
CA ALA A 63 11.26 15.81 -7.28
C ALA A 63 10.34 14.89 -6.44
N ALA A 64 9.24 14.42 -7.02
CA ALA A 64 8.35 13.47 -6.34
C ALA A 64 9.00 12.09 -6.13
N VAL A 65 9.78 11.59 -7.10
CA VAL A 65 10.56 10.35 -6.96
C VAL A 65 11.65 10.50 -5.89
N GLU A 66 12.36 11.63 -5.85
CA GLU A 66 13.39 11.91 -4.84
C GLU A 66 12.79 12.01 -3.43
N ALA A 67 11.65 12.68 -3.27
CA ALA A 67 10.94 12.76 -1.99
C ALA A 67 10.45 11.37 -1.53
N TYR A 68 10.03 10.52 -2.48
CA TYR A 68 9.65 9.14 -2.21
C TYR A 68 10.86 8.29 -1.77
N GLU A 69 11.99 8.43 -2.47
CA GLU A 69 13.27 7.79 -2.12
C GLU A 69 13.72 8.17 -0.71
N GLN A 70 13.75 9.47 -0.39
CA GLN A 70 14.11 9.96 0.95
C GLN A 70 13.17 9.44 2.03
N SER A 71 11.87 9.37 1.75
CA SER A 71 10.87 8.83 2.68
C SER A 71 11.09 7.34 2.92
N PHE A 72 11.47 6.59 1.89
CA PHE A 72 11.77 5.17 2.00
C PHE A 72 13.05 4.93 2.80
N GLU A 73 14.13 5.65 2.52
CA GLU A 73 15.38 5.53 3.29
C GLU A 73 15.18 5.93 4.76
N ALA A 74 14.38 6.96 5.02
CA ALA A 74 14.04 7.37 6.38
C ALA A 74 13.16 6.35 7.12
N LEU A 75 12.31 5.60 6.42
CA LEU A 75 11.59 4.45 6.98
C LEU A 75 12.56 3.31 7.26
N HIS A 76 13.41 2.96 6.30
CA HIS A 76 14.31 1.82 6.40
C HIS A 76 15.35 1.98 7.50
N ALA A 77 16.05 3.11 7.53
CA ALA A 77 17.04 3.42 8.57
C ALA A 77 16.42 3.40 9.97
N TRP A 78 15.17 3.87 10.08
CA TRP A 78 14.43 3.82 11.34
C TRP A 78 14.12 2.37 11.73
N VAL A 79 13.59 1.54 10.81
CA VAL A 79 13.31 0.12 11.10
C VAL A 79 14.58 -0.61 11.54
N GLU A 80 15.71 -0.43 10.85
CA GLU A 80 16.98 -1.06 11.22
C GLU A 80 17.46 -0.65 12.62
N THR A 81 17.48 0.66 12.90
CA THR A 81 17.92 1.20 14.20
C THR A 81 17.07 0.63 15.33
N THR A 82 15.76 0.71 15.15
CA THR A 82 14.79 0.28 16.14
C THR A 82 14.79 -1.24 16.35
N MET A 83 15.02 -2.03 15.30
CA MET A 83 15.22 -3.47 15.45
C MET A 83 16.45 -3.76 16.32
N LEU A 84 17.55 -3.04 16.17
CA LEU A 84 18.73 -3.24 17.02
C LEU A 84 18.47 -2.84 18.48
N GLU A 85 17.71 -1.76 18.71
CA GLU A 85 17.30 -1.33 20.05
C GLU A 85 16.42 -2.39 20.74
N CYS A 86 15.37 -2.87 20.06
CA CYS A 86 14.52 -3.91 20.63
C CYS A 86 15.30 -5.21 20.83
N LYS A 87 16.26 -5.55 19.93
CA LYS A 87 17.12 -6.73 20.09
C LYS A 87 17.94 -6.62 21.38
N THR A 88 18.53 -5.47 21.63
CA THR A 88 19.31 -5.19 22.85
C THR A 88 18.45 -5.37 24.10
N ALA A 89 17.21 -4.87 24.08
CA ALA A 89 16.27 -5.07 25.18
C ALA A 89 15.96 -6.57 25.43
N VAL A 90 15.77 -7.36 24.36
CA VAL A 90 15.59 -8.82 24.46
C VAL A 90 16.82 -9.50 25.05
N SER A 91 18.02 -9.17 24.56
CA SER A 91 19.26 -9.77 25.06
C SER A 91 19.48 -9.47 26.54
N LEU A 92 19.21 -8.23 26.98
CA LEU A 92 19.28 -7.85 28.40
C LEU A 92 18.26 -8.63 29.25
N TRP A 93 17.06 -8.84 28.72
CA TRP A 93 16.03 -9.65 29.38
C TRP A 93 16.44 -11.13 29.48
N GLN A 94 16.99 -11.73 28.42
CA GLN A 94 17.50 -13.12 28.45
C GLN A 94 18.64 -13.30 29.46
N VAL A 95 19.57 -12.33 29.55
CA VAL A 95 20.62 -12.33 30.58
C VAL A 95 20.03 -12.26 31.98
N SER A 96 19.04 -11.39 32.19
CA SER A 96 18.34 -11.27 33.48
C SER A 96 17.67 -12.59 33.89
N MET A 97 17.00 -13.27 32.96
CA MET A 97 16.41 -14.60 33.22
C MET A 97 17.45 -15.67 33.55
N ALA A 98 18.62 -15.65 32.91
CA ALA A 98 19.69 -16.60 33.16
C ALA A 98 20.37 -16.41 34.53
N LEU A 99 20.44 -15.17 35.03
CA LEU A 99 21.04 -14.84 36.32
C LEU A 99 20.12 -15.10 37.53
N GLY A 100 18.82 -15.30 37.31
CA GLY A 100 17.86 -15.58 38.39
C GLY A 100 17.81 -14.46 39.44
N SER A 101 17.52 -14.83 40.70
CA SER A 101 17.44 -13.88 41.84
C SER A 101 18.78 -13.23 42.22
N ASP A 102 19.90 -13.77 41.71
CA ASP A 102 21.26 -13.31 42.01
C ASP A 102 21.79 -12.33 40.95
N GLY A 103 21.00 -12.05 39.90
CA GLY A 103 21.30 -11.01 38.93
C GLY A 103 21.21 -9.61 39.55
N PRO A 104 21.99 -8.63 39.05
CA PRO A 104 21.85 -7.27 39.52
C PRO A 104 20.39 -6.83 39.34
N ALA A 105 19.75 -6.39 40.43
CA ALA A 105 18.39 -5.82 40.49
C ALA A 105 18.18 -4.55 39.62
N ARG A 106 19.08 -4.31 38.67
CA ARG A 106 19.24 -3.10 37.85
C ARG A 106 19.14 -3.36 36.35
N LEU A 107 18.98 -4.59 35.88
CA LEU A 107 18.58 -4.79 34.49
C LEU A 107 17.10 -4.44 34.40
N ASP A 108 16.83 -3.16 34.20
CA ASP A 108 15.53 -2.56 33.92
C ASP A 108 15.07 -3.03 32.53
N ALA A 109 14.90 -4.34 32.36
CA ALA A 109 14.70 -5.09 31.12
C ALA A 109 13.73 -6.24 31.40
N GLY A 110 12.45 -5.88 31.61
CA GLY A 110 11.35 -6.84 31.71
C GLY A 110 10.69 -7.13 30.36
N PRO A 111 9.87 -8.18 30.26
CA PRO A 111 9.09 -8.50 29.06
C PRO A 111 8.22 -7.31 28.62
N ASP A 112 7.72 -6.52 29.58
CA ASP A 112 6.91 -5.32 29.34
C ASP A 112 7.65 -4.22 28.56
N LYS A 113 8.97 -4.10 28.74
CA LYS A 113 9.76 -3.12 27.97
C LYS A 113 9.97 -3.57 26.54
N VAL A 114 10.15 -4.87 26.33
CA VAL A 114 10.28 -5.43 24.99
C VAL A 114 8.96 -5.31 24.23
N THR A 115 7.83 -5.63 24.87
CA THR A 115 6.51 -5.47 24.25
C THR A 115 6.18 -4.00 23.99
N THR A 116 6.54 -3.09 24.91
CA THR A 116 6.41 -1.64 24.70
C THR A 116 7.27 -1.16 23.54
N CYS A 117 8.53 -1.62 23.44
CA CYS A 117 9.41 -1.35 22.30
C CYS A 117 8.71 -1.76 21.01
N ILE A 118 8.30 -3.01 20.88
CA ILE A 118 7.64 -3.53 19.68
C ILE A 118 6.37 -2.72 19.33
N ALA A 119 5.51 -2.44 20.31
CA ALA A 119 4.25 -1.75 20.07
C ALA A 119 4.43 -0.31 19.60
N GLN A 120 5.28 0.48 20.27
CA GLN A 120 5.56 1.87 19.89
C GLN A 120 6.17 1.95 18.49
N ASN A 121 7.06 1.01 18.21
CA ASN A 121 7.77 0.96 16.94
C ASN A 121 6.84 0.56 15.78
N ARG A 122 5.94 -0.40 16.00
CA ARG A 122 4.94 -0.74 14.98
C ARG A 122 4.04 0.45 14.63
N VAL A 123 3.64 1.26 15.61
CA VAL A 123 2.87 2.51 15.37
C VAL A 123 3.68 3.52 14.55
N GLU A 124 4.93 3.75 14.92
CA GLU A 124 5.82 4.70 14.23
C GLU A 124 6.14 4.26 12.79
N MET A 125 6.29 2.95 12.56
CA MET A 125 6.47 2.37 11.23
C MET A 125 5.29 2.72 10.31
N TYR A 126 4.06 2.50 10.76
CA TYR A 126 2.87 2.84 9.97
C TYR A 126 2.71 4.35 9.79
N ARG A 127 3.09 5.15 10.78
CA ARG A 127 3.11 6.62 10.63
C ARG A 127 4.04 7.04 9.49
N ARG A 128 5.24 6.45 9.41
CA ARG A 128 6.22 6.71 8.33
C ARG A 128 5.79 6.15 6.99
N LEU A 129 5.15 4.98 6.98
CA LEU A 129 4.54 4.42 5.77
C LEU A 129 3.48 5.37 5.18
N GLY A 130 2.76 6.11 6.02
CA GLY A 130 1.85 7.16 5.58
C GLY A 130 2.50 8.22 4.68
N ASN A 131 3.77 8.57 4.92
CA ASN A 131 4.50 9.53 4.07
C ASN A 131 4.70 8.98 2.65
N LEU A 132 4.99 7.67 2.52
CA LEU A 132 5.13 7.00 1.22
C LEU A 132 3.78 6.87 0.51
N GLN A 133 2.71 6.62 1.26
CA GLN A 133 1.35 6.49 0.69
C GLN A 133 0.77 7.83 0.22
N ALA A 134 1.23 8.94 0.80
CA ALA A 134 0.87 10.30 0.39
C ALA A 134 1.49 10.73 -0.95
N ALA A 135 2.44 9.96 -1.50
CA ALA A 135 3.03 10.25 -2.80
C ALA A 135 2.00 10.15 -3.94
N PRO A 136 2.22 10.86 -5.06
CA PRO A 136 1.36 10.80 -6.24
C PRO A 136 1.14 9.35 -6.72
N ALA A 137 -0.06 9.07 -7.25
CA ALA A 137 -0.46 7.72 -7.65
C ALA A 137 0.48 7.08 -8.69
N ASN A 138 0.99 7.86 -9.64
CA ASN A 138 1.95 7.43 -10.65
C ASN A 138 3.32 7.04 -10.06
N ILE A 139 3.70 7.58 -8.90
CA ILE A 139 4.96 7.25 -8.22
C ILE A 139 4.79 6.05 -7.29
N ARG A 140 3.72 6.00 -6.49
CA ARG A 140 3.54 4.93 -5.50
C ARG A 140 3.18 3.57 -6.10
N THR A 141 2.53 3.52 -7.26
CA THR A 141 2.05 2.25 -7.85
C THR A 141 3.20 1.33 -8.26
N TYR A 142 4.31 1.89 -8.76
CA TYR A 142 5.42 1.13 -9.33
C TYR A 142 6.21 0.31 -8.29
N PRO A 143 6.61 0.86 -7.12
CA PRO A 143 7.24 0.10 -6.05
C PRO A 143 6.24 -0.62 -5.13
N SER A 144 4.92 -0.45 -5.31
CA SER A 144 3.90 -0.84 -4.32
C SER A 144 4.00 -2.29 -3.82
N THR A 145 4.16 -3.27 -4.71
CA THR A 145 4.32 -4.68 -4.31
C THR A 145 5.63 -4.93 -3.56
N ALA A 146 6.73 -4.31 -3.99
CA ALA A 146 8.02 -4.44 -3.30
C ALA A 146 7.97 -3.78 -1.92
N LEU A 147 7.33 -2.62 -1.81
CA LEU A 147 7.13 -1.92 -0.54
C LEU A 147 6.22 -2.74 0.39
N GLN A 148 5.15 -3.33 -0.13
CA GLN A 148 4.26 -4.18 0.67
C GLN A 148 5.02 -5.39 1.24
N ASN A 149 5.78 -6.10 0.42
CA ASN A 149 6.60 -7.23 0.88
C ASN A 149 7.62 -6.80 1.95
N TYR A 150 8.23 -5.62 1.78
CA TYR A 150 9.13 -5.05 2.78
C TYR A 150 8.41 -4.78 4.11
N VAL A 151 7.22 -4.17 4.06
CA VAL A 151 6.41 -3.86 5.26
C VAL A 151 5.95 -5.15 5.94
N ASP A 152 5.49 -6.15 5.19
CA ASP A 152 5.07 -7.44 5.73
C ASP A 152 6.23 -8.16 6.43
N LEU A 153 7.44 -8.08 5.88
CA LEU A 153 8.64 -8.58 6.52
C LEU A 153 8.97 -7.81 7.81
N ALA A 154 8.96 -6.47 7.77
CA ALA A 154 9.22 -5.65 8.95
C ALA A 154 8.20 -5.95 10.08
N GLU A 155 6.91 -6.04 9.76
CA GLU A 155 5.87 -6.42 10.72
C GLU A 155 6.07 -7.84 11.24
N GLY A 156 6.36 -8.79 10.34
CA GLY A 156 6.65 -10.18 10.71
C GLY A 156 7.82 -10.29 11.68
N ILE A 157 8.84 -9.45 11.52
CA ILE A 157 9.97 -9.35 12.45
C ILE A 157 9.50 -8.85 13.81
N PHE A 158 8.71 -7.77 13.88
CA PHE A 158 8.17 -7.25 15.14
C PHE A 158 7.27 -8.26 15.87
N VAL A 159 6.49 -9.07 15.15
CA VAL A 159 5.65 -10.12 15.74
C VAL A 159 6.48 -11.31 16.22
N ASN A 160 7.48 -11.73 15.45
CA ASN A 160 8.36 -12.84 15.80
C ASN A 160 9.56 -12.40 16.64
N PHE A 161 9.55 -11.17 17.15
CA PHE A 161 10.71 -10.54 17.77
C PHE A 161 11.08 -11.17 19.11
N LEU A 162 10.09 -11.68 19.84
CA LEU A 162 10.32 -12.30 21.14
C LEU A 162 11.02 -13.66 20.99
N PRO A 163 11.90 -14.04 21.95
CA PRO A 163 12.40 -15.40 22.08
C PRO A 163 11.26 -16.40 22.11
N ARG A 164 11.38 -17.49 21.34
CA ARG A 164 10.32 -18.50 21.30
C ARG A 164 10.40 -19.39 22.54
N PRO A 165 9.29 -19.66 23.25
CA PRO A 165 9.28 -20.73 24.24
C PRO A 165 9.36 -22.06 23.48
N LEU A 166 10.52 -22.72 23.50
CA LEU A 166 10.73 -24.03 22.90
C LEU A 166 10.50 -25.09 23.98
N ALA A 167 9.36 -25.80 23.92
CA ALA A 167 9.08 -27.01 24.72
C ALA A 167 9.43 -26.87 26.22
N GLY A 168 9.01 -25.77 26.85
CA GLY A 168 9.26 -25.50 28.27
C GLY A 168 10.64 -24.92 28.60
N ARG A 169 11.41 -24.50 27.59
CA ARG A 169 12.69 -23.79 27.74
C ARG A 169 12.63 -22.47 26.97
N VAL A 170 13.33 -21.46 27.49
CA VAL A 170 13.56 -20.20 26.76
C VAL A 170 14.56 -20.50 25.63
N GLU A 171 14.30 -20.04 24.41
CA GLU A 171 15.25 -20.08 23.27
C GLU A 171 16.63 -19.60 23.73
N ASP A 172 17.67 -20.37 23.38
CA ASP A 172 19.05 -20.04 23.72
C ASP A 172 19.46 -18.71 23.06
N GLY A 173 20.34 -17.94 23.71
CA GLY A 173 20.79 -16.65 23.19
C GLY A 173 21.43 -16.75 21.81
N GLY A 174 22.20 -17.81 21.54
CA GLY A 174 22.83 -18.03 20.24
C GLY A 174 21.83 -18.40 19.15
N GLU A 175 20.81 -19.20 19.48
CA GLU A 175 19.72 -19.54 18.55
C GLU A 175 18.89 -18.30 18.19
N TYR A 176 18.57 -17.49 19.20
CA TYR A 176 17.89 -16.21 19.02
C TYR A 176 18.69 -15.26 18.13
N ASP A 177 19.99 -15.09 18.39
CA ASP A 177 20.87 -14.24 17.59
C ASP A 177 20.93 -14.69 16.13
N GLN A 178 21.06 -15.99 15.88
CA GLN A 178 21.10 -16.53 14.53
C GLN A 178 19.77 -16.30 13.80
N ARG A 179 18.64 -16.47 14.50
CA ARG A 179 17.31 -16.20 13.95
C ARG A 179 17.13 -14.72 13.63
N PHE A 180 17.57 -13.84 14.53
CA PHE A 180 17.56 -12.40 14.32
C PHE A 180 18.41 -11.99 13.11
N SER A 181 19.63 -12.52 12.99
CA SER A 181 20.49 -12.22 11.83
C SER A 181 19.86 -12.64 10.50
N ARG A 182 19.16 -13.77 10.44
CA ARG A 182 18.41 -14.17 9.23
C ARG A 182 17.28 -13.20 8.90
N MET A 183 16.57 -12.72 9.91
CA MET A 183 15.50 -11.72 9.76
C MET A 183 16.06 -10.38 9.26
N GLU A 184 17.15 -9.90 9.85
CA GLU A 184 17.85 -8.67 9.43
C GLU A 184 18.35 -8.76 7.99
N GLN A 185 18.95 -9.88 7.60
CA GLN A 185 19.40 -10.12 6.22
C GLN A 185 18.23 -10.11 5.23
N ALA A 186 17.10 -10.75 5.58
CA ALA A 186 15.91 -10.76 4.74
C ALA A 186 15.33 -9.36 4.56
N LEU A 187 15.29 -8.55 5.62
CA LEU A 187 14.83 -7.17 5.55
C LEU A 187 15.71 -6.32 4.63
N ARG A 188 17.04 -6.41 4.77
CA ARG A 188 18.00 -5.70 3.91
C ARG A 188 17.86 -6.10 2.45
N ALA A 189 17.74 -7.40 2.17
CA ALA A 189 17.50 -7.89 0.82
C ALA A 189 16.20 -7.33 0.22
N SER A 190 15.12 -7.30 1.01
CA SER A 190 13.85 -6.71 0.57
C SER A 190 13.95 -5.20 0.35
N ALA A 191 14.74 -4.48 1.16
CA ALA A 191 14.97 -3.05 0.98
C ALA A 191 15.69 -2.75 -0.34
N GLU A 192 16.69 -3.55 -0.71
CA GLU A 192 17.37 -3.41 -2.01
C GLU A 192 16.42 -3.59 -3.19
N VAL A 193 15.42 -4.48 -3.09
CA VAL A 193 14.39 -4.62 -4.14
C VAL A 193 13.58 -3.34 -4.28
N VAL A 194 13.19 -2.70 -3.16
CA VAL A 194 12.48 -1.42 -3.20
C VAL A 194 13.36 -0.31 -3.79
N ARG A 195 14.62 -0.20 -3.36
CA ARG A 195 15.60 0.75 -3.91
C ARG A 195 15.73 0.58 -5.42
N GLU A 196 15.84 -0.65 -5.89
CA GLU A 196 15.96 -0.92 -7.32
C GLU A 196 14.70 -0.49 -8.09
N ARG A 197 13.50 -0.73 -7.54
CA ARG A 197 12.25 -0.21 -8.12
C ARG A 197 12.23 1.31 -8.16
N ILE A 198 12.71 1.99 -7.12
CA ILE A 198 12.80 3.45 -7.08
C ILE A 198 13.80 3.97 -8.12
N ARG A 199 14.98 3.34 -8.25
CA ARG A 199 15.98 3.69 -9.27
C ARG A 199 15.43 3.56 -10.69
N MET A 200 14.62 2.53 -10.97
CA MET A 200 13.97 2.38 -12.27
C MET A 200 13.00 3.51 -12.60
N MET A 201 12.40 4.17 -11.60
CA MET A 201 11.53 5.34 -11.84
C MET A 201 12.31 6.60 -12.23
N ARG A 202 13.62 6.67 -11.92
CA ARG A 202 14.49 7.80 -12.27
C ARG A 202 15.07 7.70 -13.68
N ARG A 203 15.04 6.52 -14.29
CA ARG A 203 15.49 6.27 -15.67
C ARG A 203 14.36 6.60 -16.65
#